data_AF-A0A1G0NUM1-F1
#
_entry.id   AF-A0A1G0NUM1-F1
#
_cell.length_a   1.000
_cell.length_b   1.000
_cell.length_c   1.000
_cell.angle_alpha   90.00
_cell.angle_beta   90.00
_cell.angle_gamma   90.00
#
_symmetry.space_group_name_H-M   'P 1'
#
loop_
_entity.id
_entity.type
_entity.pdbx_description
1 polymer ?
#
loop_
_entity_poly.entity_id
_entity_poly.type
_entity_poly.pdbx_seq_one_letter_code
_entity_poly.pdbx_strand_id
1 'polypeptide(L)'
;MDEKSVRCAHACRNTCAMLSEALREESEMVLFYERLRQECNYPDVHLMLQELIEQRSRSVLMINQKLNELRARGEILDGVISSYNSASA
;
A
#
# COMPACT_ATOMS: atom_id res chain seq x y z
N MET A 1 -11.95 0.69 -23.73
CA MET A 1 -11.45 1.53 -22.62
C MET A 1 -12.36 1.25 -21.44
N ASP A 2 -12.02 0.27 -20.62
CA ASP A 2 -12.75 0.00 -19.38
C ASP A 2 -12.06 0.77 -18.26
N GLU A 3 -12.73 1.81 -17.78
CA GLU A 3 -12.36 2.51 -16.56
C GLU A 3 -12.19 1.48 -15.44
N LYS A 4 -10.98 1.40 -14.88
CA LYS A 4 -10.71 0.74 -13.61
C LYS A 4 -11.56 1.43 -12.54
N SER A 5 -12.84 1.06 -12.44
CA SER A 5 -13.72 1.53 -11.39
C SER A 5 -13.24 0.87 -10.11
N VAL A 6 -12.40 1.60 -9.38
CA VAL A 6 -11.95 1.21 -8.05
C VAL A 6 -13.17 1.36 -7.12
N ARG A 7 -14.05 0.37 -7.14
CA ARG A 7 -15.22 0.32 -6.25
C ARG A 7 -14.72 -0.02 -4.85
N CYS A 8 -14.59 1.01 -4.01
CA CYS A 8 -14.34 0.86 -2.59
C CYS A 8 -15.56 0.17 -1.95
N ALA A 9 -15.60 -1.16 -1.99
CA ALA A 9 -16.60 -1.94 -1.27
C ALA A 9 -16.18 -2.03 0.20
N HIS A 10 -17.11 -1.72 1.11
CA HIS A 10 -16.95 -1.56 2.56
C HIS A 10 -16.40 -2.77 3.37
N ALA A 11 -15.92 -3.82 2.71
CA ALA A 11 -15.26 -4.94 3.35
C ALA A 11 -13.75 -4.70 3.45
N CYS A 12 -13.18 -4.86 4.64
CA CYS A 12 -11.74 -4.72 4.91
C CYS A 12 -10.87 -5.51 3.89
N ARG A 13 -11.32 -6.69 3.43
CA ARG A 13 -10.66 -7.48 2.38
C ARG A 13 -10.41 -6.69 1.08
N ASN A 14 -11.38 -5.91 0.62
CA ASN A 14 -11.26 -5.16 -0.63
C ASN A 14 -10.37 -3.92 -0.45
N THR A 15 -10.46 -3.25 0.70
CA THR A 15 -9.53 -2.17 1.05
C THR A 15 -8.09 -2.67 1.19
N CYS A 16 -7.88 -3.84 1.80
CA CYS A 16 -6.56 -4.48 1.91
C CYS A 16 -6.01 -4.88 0.53
N ALA A 17 -6.83 -5.39 -0.38
CA ALA A 17 -6.41 -5.70 -1.74
C ALA A 17 -5.97 -4.44 -2.50
N MET A 18 -6.77 -3.36 -2.42
CA MET A 18 -6.45 -2.08 -3.05
C MET A 18 -5.16 -1.46 -2.52
N LEU A 19 -4.99 -1.41 -1.19
CA LEU A 19 -3.77 -0.88 -0.58
C LEU A 19 -2.56 -1.79 -0.81
N SER A 20 -2.75 -3.11 -0.94
CA SER A 20 -1.64 -4.03 -1.28
C SER A 20 -1.17 -3.80 -2.71
N GLU A 21 -2.09 -3.56 -3.65
CA GLU A 21 -1.72 -3.22 -5.03
C GLU A 21 -1.02 -1.86 -5.09
N ALA A 22 -1.55 -0.84 -4.39
CA ALA A 22 -0.88 0.46 -4.29
C ALA A 22 0.53 0.35 -3.67
N LEU A 23 0.70 -0.49 -2.64
CA LEU A 23 2.00 -0.75 -2.04
C LEU A 23 2.98 -1.37 -3.04
N ARG A 24 2.51 -2.32 -3.86
CA ARG A 24 3.30 -2.97 -4.91
C ARG A 24 3.75 -1.95 -5.95
N GLU A 25 2.82 -1.18 -6.51
CA GLU A 25 3.13 -0.17 -7.53
C GLU A 25 4.10 0.90 -7.00
N GLU A 26 3.88 1.44 -5.80
CA GLU A 26 4.78 2.44 -5.19
C GLU A 26 6.18 1.88 -4.96
N SER A 27 6.29 0.61 -4.52
CA SER A 27 7.59 -0.04 -4.31
C SER A 27 8.33 -0.28 -5.63
N GLU A 28 7.62 -0.67 -6.69
CA GLU A 28 8.19 -0.84 -8.03
C GLU A 28 8.69 0.50 -8.61
N MET A 29 7.96 1.59 -8.36
CA MET A 29 8.37 2.93 -8.78
C MET A 29 9.63 3.41 -8.07
N VAL A 30 9.80 3.12 -6.77
CA VAL A 30 11.05 3.39 -6.05
C VAL A 30 12.23 2.70 -6.74
N LEU A 31 12.12 1.39 -6.96
CA LEU A 31 13.18 0.61 -7.61
C LEU A 31 13.47 1.10 -9.04
N PHE A 32 12.43 1.54 -9.76
CA PHE A 32 12.59 2.11 -11.09
C PHE A 32 13.39 3.41 -11.06
N TYR A 33 13.05 4.35 -10.18
CA TYR A 33 13.78 5.60 -10.04
C TYR A 33 15.21 5.39 -9.53
N GLU A 34 15.43 4.43 -8.63
CA GLU A 34 16.78 4.06 -8.18
C GLU A 34 17.66 3.59 -9.35
N ARG A 35 17.13 2.73 -10.24
CA ARG A 35 17.85 2.29 -11.44
C ARG A 35 18.16 3.46 -12.38
N LEU A 36 17.18 4.33 -12.65
CA LEU A 36 17.42 5.52 -13.50
C LEU A 36 18.48 6.45 -12.91
N ARG A 37 18.48 6.61 -11.58
CA ARG A 37 19.42 7.46 -10.87
C ARG A 37 20.86 6.93 -10.97
N GLN A 38 21.04 5.61 -11.01
CA GLN A 38 22.35 4.97 -11.20
C GLN A 38 22.90 5.18 -12.61
N GLU A 39 22.03 5.28 -13.62
CA GLU A 39 22.43 5.49 -15.02
C GLU A 39 22.64 6.98 -15.38
N CYS A 40 22.07 7.90 -14.60
CA CYS A 40 22.11 9.34 -14.88
C CYS A 40 23.13 10.09 -14.02
N ASN A 41 24.16 10.64 -14.69
CA ASN A 41 25.20 11.45 -14.06
C ASN A 41 24.92 12.96 -14.11
N TYR A 42 23.79 13.39 -14.70
CA TYR A 42 23.44 14.80 -14.76
C TYR A 42 22.91 15.27 -13.39
N PRO A 43 23.56 16.24 -12.71
CA PRO A 43 23.28 16.55 -11.31
C PRO A 43 21.82 16.90 -11.01
N ASP A 44 21.19 17.76 -11.82
CA ASP A 44 19.82 18.20 -11.53
C ASP A 44 18.81 17.06 -11.69
N VAL A 45 19.02 16.17 -12.66
CA VAL A 45 18.18 14.99 -12.87
C VAL A 45 18.40 13.99 -11.73
N HIS A 46 19.63 13.83 -11.26
CA HIS A 46 19.95 12.98 -10.12
C HIS A 46 19.26 13.44 -8.84
N LEU A 47 19.26 14.76 -8.58
CA LEU A 47 18.56 15.38 -7.46
C LEU A 47 17.03 15.20 -7.58
N MET A 48 16.47 15.47 -8.76
CA MET A 48 15.04 15.24 -9.01
C MET A 48 14.64 13.76 -8.78
N LEU A 49 15.45 12.81 -9.26
CA LEU A 49 15.20 11.38 -9.04
C LEU A 49 15.30 11.00 -7.56
N GLN A 50 16.24 11.60 -6.81
CA GLN A 50 16.35 11.41 -5.37
C GLN A 50 15.09 11.90 -4.64
N GLU A 51 14.57 13.08 -4.99
CA GLU A 51 13.34 13.62 -4.41
C GLU A 51 12.12 12.72 -4.70
N LEU A 52 12.02 12.18 -5.92
CA LEU A 52 10.98 11.23 -6.30
C LEU A 52 11.07 9.93 -5.52
N ILE A 53 12.29 9.37 -5.35
CA ILE A 53 12.52 8.18 -4.52
C ILE A 53 12.01 8.43 -3.10
N GLU A 54 12.44 9.52 -2.48
CA GLU A 54 12.03 9.85 -1.10
C GLU A 54 10.52 10.04 -0.95
N GLN A 55 9.88 10.71 -1.92
CA GLN A 55 8.43 10.89 -1.92
C GLN A 55 7.70 9.55 -1.98
N ARG A 56 8.11 8.66 -2.88
CA ARG A 56 7.50 7.33 -3.06
C ARG A 56 7.78 6.43 -1.86
N SER A 57 8.99 6.47 -1.28
CA SER A 57 9.30 5.74 -0.05
C SER A 57 8.41 6.18 1.12
N ARG A 58 8.09 7.48 1.25
CA ARG A 58 7.11 7.96 2.24
C ARG A 58 5.71 7.39 1.98
N SER A 59 5.26 7.34 0.72
CA SER A 59 3.99 6.71 0.34
C SER A 59 3.95 5.22 0.69
N VAL A 60 5.02 4.47 0.39
CA VAL A 60 5.18 3.05 0.75
C VAL A 60 4.98 2.84 2.25
N LEU A 61 5.67 3.62 3.08
CA LEU A 61 5.56 3.53 4.54
C LEU A 61 4.14 3.84 5.03
N MET A 62 3.52 4.89 4.49
CA MET A 62 2.15 5.28 4.85
C MET A 62 1.13 4.18 4.50
N ILE A 63 1.23 3.61 3.29
CA ILE A 63 0.34 2.52 2.84
C ILE A 63 0.55 1.27 3.71
N ASN A 64 1.80 0.93 4.02
CA ASN A 64 2.13 -0.23 4.86
C ASN A 64 1.56 -0.08 6.28
N GLN A 65 1.75 1.09 6.90
CA GLN A 65 1.14 1.40 8.20
C GLN A 65 -0.38 1.23 8.17
N LYS A 66 -1.04 1.75 7.12
CA LYS A 66 -2.48 1.63 7.00
C LYS A 66 -2.96 0.19 6.81
N LEU A 67 -2.23 -0.60 6.03
CA LEU A 67 -2.49 -2.03 5.88
C LEU A 67 -2.41 -2.76 7.22
N ASN A 68 -1.39 -2.46 8.03
CA ASN A 68 -1.23 -3.08 9.35
C ASN A 68 -2.37 -2.70 10.30
N GLU A 69 -2.81 -1.44 10.31
CA GLU A 69 -3.98 -1.00 11.07
C GLU A 69 -5.26 -1.76 10.67
N LEU A 70 -5.49 -1.90 9.36
CA LEU A 70 -6.69 -2.57 8.83
C LEU A 70 -6.69 -4.07 9.14
N ARG A 71 -5.53 -4.73 9.05
CA ARG A 71 -5.36 -6.14 9.42
C ARG A 71 -5.64 -6.35 10.90
N ALA A 72 -5.03 -5.55 11.78
CA ALA A 72 -5.26 -5.63 13.22
C ALA A 72 -6.74 -5.42 13.59
N ARG A 73 -7.43 -4.48 12.94
CA ARG A 73 -8.88 -4.28 13.12
C ARG A 73 -9.71 -5.46 12.63
N GLY A 74 -9.32 -6.07 11.50
CA GLY A 74 -9.97 -7.27 10.97
C GLY A 74 -9.88 -8.46 11.93
N GLU A 75 -8.68 -8.71 12.47
CA GLU A 75 -8.44 -9.79 13.43
C GLU A 75 -9.26 -9.65 14.72
N ILE A 76 -9.38 -8.42 15.24
CA ILE A 76 -10.23 -8.14 16.41
C ILE A 76 -11.70 -8.44 16.12
N LEU A 77 -12.22 -8.03 14.95
CA LEU A 77 -13.61 -8.28 14.56
C LEU A 77 -13.91 -9.76 14.39
N ASP A 78 -13.01 -10.52 13.75
CA ASP A 78 -13.16 -11.97 13.57
C ASP A 78 -13.12 -12.71 14.92
N GLY A 79 -12.27 -12.27 15.86
CA GLY A 79 -12.20 -12.81 17.22
C GLY A 79 -13.49 -12.58 18.03
N VAL A 80 -14.09 -11.39 17.93
CA VAL A 80 -15.37 -11.08 18.60
C VAL A 80 -16.51 -11.91 18.02
N ILE A 81 -16.60 -12.04 16.69
CA ILE A 81 -17.64 -12.86 16.04
C ILE A 81 -17.49 -14.34 16.42
N SER A 82 -16.26 -14.85 16.48
CA SER A 82 -15.98 -16.22 16.90
C SER A 82 -16.40 -16.48 18.36
N SER A 83 -16.17 -15.51 19.26
CA SER A 83 -16.58 -15.60 20.66
C SER A 83 -18.10 -15.52 20.89
N TYR A 84 -18.84 -14.86 19.98
CA TYR A 84 -20.29 -14.76 20.09
C TYR A 84 -20.98 -16.05 19.61
N ASN A 85 -20.47 -16.66 18.53
CA ASN A 85 -21.02 -17.90 17.99
C ASN A 85 -20.75 -19.12 18.89
N SER A 86 -19.72 -19.10 19.73
CA SER A 86 -19.44 -20.17 20.69
C SER A 86 -20.24 -20.07 22.00
N ALA A 87 -20.83 -18.90 22.31
CA ALA A 87 -21.69 -18.71 23.48
C ALA A 87 -23.18 -19.02 23.21
N SER A 88 -23.54 -19.28 21.96
CA SER A 88 -24.91 -19.61 21.51
C SER A 88 -25.08 -21.06 21.05
N ALA A 89 -24.12 -21.94 21.34
CA ALA A 89 -24.16 -23.38 21.11
C ALA A 89 -24.11 -24.13 22.45
#